data_AF-A0A6A5TUF0-F1
#
_entry.id   AF-A0A6A5TUF0-F1
#
_cell.length_a   1.000
_cell.length_b   1.000
_cell.length_c   1.000
_cell.angle_alpha   90.00
_cell.angle_beta   90.00
_cell.angle_gamma   90.00
#
_symmetry.space_group_name_H-M   'P 1'
#
loop_
_entity.id
_entity.type
_entity.pdbx_description
1 polymer ?
#
loop_
_entity_poly.entity_id
_entity_poly.type
_entity_poly.pdbx_seq_one_letter_code
_entity_poly.pdbx_strand_id
1 'polypeptide(L)'
;MFGSKEAFLTSDVEDIPPSRYNASHDCIICLDALSMLPDSTKTMTQPHGAVRIKSCRHVHGKECLSAWLDVGYSCPTCGWVLFIPPPQPTLSIRIINSIIDDLKEEYDEHHVTVAVLAIMEELEVADKKRRLVVESAIAFQALRVEEHEKAAEKDFAVNWEESDEEPGWYRSDDDEASGGEDDEDEQDWMGDETIGFSV
;
A
#
# COMPACT_ATOMS: atom_id res chain seq x y z
N MET A 1 1.31 -6.84 -11.83
CA MET A 1 2.28 -5.84 -11.35
C MET A 1 2.77 -5.03 -12.53
N PHE A 2 2.93 -3.71 -12.39
CA PHE A 2 3.33 -2.84 -13.50
C PHE A 2 4.85 -2.66 -13.57
N GLY A 3 5.38 -2.47 -14.78
CA GLY A 3 6.82 -2.31 -15.01
C GLY A 3 7.35 -0.89 -14.76
N SER A 4 6.48 0.11 -14.67
CA SER A 4 6.87 1.50 -14.38
C SER A 4 5.73 2.30 -13.72
N LYS A 5 6.08 3.46 -13.18
CA LYS A 5 5.14 4.43 -12.59
C LYS A 5 4.10 4.89 -13.62
N GLU A 6 4.51 5.22 -14.83
CA GLU A 6 3.63 5.75 -15.89
C GLU A 6 2.62 4.68 -16.33
N ALA A 7 3.08 3.43 -16.46
CA ALA A 7 2.21 2.30 -16.79
C ALA A 7 1.17 2.07 -15.69
N PHE A 8 1.56 2.20 -14.42
CA PHE A 8 0.66 2.12 -13.27
C PHE A 8 -0.37 3.26 -13.27
N LEU A 9 0.06 4.51 -13.38
CA LEU A 9 -0.82 5.69 -13.36
C LEU A 9 -1.86 5.66 -14.50
N THR A 10 -1.49 5.07 -15.64
CA THR A 10 -2.40 4.96 -16.80
C THR A 10 -3.40 3.82 -16.64
N SER A 11 -3.02 2.71 -16.02
CA SER A 11 -3.79 1.46 -16.05
C SER A 11 -4.57 1.18 -14.77
N ASP A 12 -3.96 1.45 -13.62
CA ASP A 12 -4.45 1.01 -12.30
C ASP A 12 -4.99 2.14 -11.41
N VAL A 13 -4.99 3.37 -11.93
CA VAL A 13 -5.55 4.52 -11.23
C VAL A 13 -6.85 4.93 -11.90
N GLU A 14 -7.90 5.08 -11.10
CA GLU A 14 -9.23 5.53 -11.51
C GLU A 14 -9.47 6.93 -10.94
N ASP A 15 -9.72 7.92 -11.80
CA ASP A 15 -10.18 9.24 -11.36
C ASP A 15 -11.60 9.14 -10.79
N ILE A 16 -11.79 9.64 -9.56
CA ILE A 16 -13.11 9.70 -8.92
C ILE A 16 -13.70 11.09 -9.20
N PRO A 17 -14.75 11.20 -10.03
CA PRO A 17 -15.39 12.49 -10.25
C PRO A 17 -16.14 12.94 -8.99
N PRO A 18 -16.25 14.25 -8.75
CA PRO A 18 -17.05 14.77 -7.66
C PRO A 18 -18.52 14.36 -7.85
N SER A 19 -19.10 13.78 -6.81
CA SER A 19 -20.48 13.29 -6.79
C SER A 19 -21.05 13.45 -5.40
N ARG A 20 -22.32 13.87 -5.32
CA ARG A 20 -23.07 13.95 -4.05
C ARG A 20 -23.27 12.60 -3.34
N TYR A 21 -22.99 11.50 -4.02
CA TYR A 21 -23.08 10.15 -3.47
C TYR A 21 -21.75 9.64 -2.90
N ASN A 22 -20.65 10.39 -3.10
CA ASN A 22 -19.37 10.04 -2.50
C ASN A 22 -19.33 10.57 -1.06
N ALA A 23 -18.85 9.75 -0.13
CA ALA A 23 -18.52 10.22 1.21
C ALA A 23 -17.30 11.16 1.14
N SER A 24 -17.29 12.20 1.99
CA SER A 24 -16.09 13.02 2.17
C SER A 24 -15.00 12.19 2.84
N HIS A 25 -13.80 12.25 2.28
CA HIS A 25 -12.61 11.64 2.85
C HIS A 25 -11.46 12.62 2.71
N ASP A 26 -10.55 12.57 3.67
CA ASP A 26 -9.32 13.34 3.65
C ASP A 26 -8.20 12.52 3.02
N CYS A 27 -7.27 13.19 2.35
CA CYS A 27 -6.10 12.52 1.80
C CYS A 27 -5.16 12.12 2.93
N ILE A 28 -4.84 10.83 3.10
CA ILE A 28 -3.90 10.38 4.15
C ILE A 28 -2.47 10.97 4.01
N ILE A 29 -2.11 11.50 2.84
CA ILE A 29 -0.76 12.02 2.58
C ILE A 29 -0.61 13.46 3.10
N CYS A 30 -1.57 14.34 2.78
CA CYS A 30 -1.53 15.76 3.17
C CYS A 30 -2.56 16.15 4.24
N LEU A 31 -3.48 15.25 4.58
CA LEU A 31 -4.60 15.44 5.52
C LEU A 31 -5.63 16.50 5.10
N ASP A 32 -5.54 17.01 3.86
CA ASP A 32 -6.51 17.92 3.27
C ASP A 32 -7.69 17.16 2.63
N ALA A 33 -8.84 17.82 2.53
CA ALA A 33 -10.07 17.25 1.97
C ALA A 33 -9.95 16.97 0.46
N LEU A 34 -10.48 15.81 0.03
CA LEU A 34 -10.53 15.43 -1.38
C LEU A 34 -11.71 16.08 -2.12
N SER A 35 -11.53 16.42 -3.40
CA SER A 35 -12.57 16.98 -4.28
C SER A 35 -13.61 15.95 -4.71
N MET A 36 -14.26 15.29 -3.76
CA MET A 36 -15.30 14.30 -4.03
C MET A 36 -16.72 14.88 -3.99
N LEU A 37 -16.89 16.09 -3.47
CA LEU A 37 -18.19 16.79 -3.40
C LEU A 37 -18.16 18.04 -4.30
N PRO A 38 -19.24 18.31 -5.07
CA PRO A 38 -19.27 19.41 -6.05
C PRO A 38 -19.18 20.81 -5.42
N ASP A 39 -19.59 20.97 -4.14
CA ASP A 39 -19.64 22.26 -3.45
C ASP A 39 -18.60 22.41 -2.33
N SER A 40 -17.53 21.60 -2.35
CA SER A 40 -16.46 21.67 -1.34
C SER A 40 -15.59 22.92 -1.56
N THR A 41 -16.13 24.09 -1.20
CA THR A 41 -15.53 25.42 -1.44
C THR A 41 -15.02 26.07 -0.16
N LYS A 42 -14.91 25.33 0.95
CA LYS A 42 -14.77 25.92 2.30
C LYS A 42 -13.41 25.76 2.99
N THR A 43 -12.39 25.21 2.35
CA THR A 43 -11.01 25.19 2.89
C THR A 43 -10.12 26.16 2.13
N MET A 44 -9.22 26.86 2.85
CA MET A 44 -8.29 27.83 2.26
C MET A 44 -7.22 27.18 1.36
N THR A 45 -7.10 25.86 1.41
CA THR A 45 -6.27 25.02 0.54
C THR A 45 -7.10 24.46 -0.60
N GLN A 46 -6.56 24.57 -1.83
CA GLN A 46 -7.21 24.13 -3.06
C GLN A 46 -7.41 22.61 -3.00
N PRO A 47 -8.65 22.09 -3.11
CA PRO A 47 -8.90 20.67 -2.90
C PRO A 47 -8.30 19.83 -4.06
N HIS A 48 -7.73 18.68 -3.70
CA HIS A 48 -7.03 17.78 -4.63
C HIS A 48 -8.02 16.96 -5.44
N GLY A 49 -7.70 16.62 -6.68
CA GLY A 49 -8.48 15.62 -7.42
C GLY A 49 -8.42 14.26 -6.70
N ALA A 50 -9.54 13.55 -6.58
CA ALA A 50 -9.56 12.24 -5.92
C ALA A 50 -9.28 11.12 -6.92
N VAL A 51 -8.41 10.18 -6.56
CA VAL A 51 -8.13 8.97 -7.35
C VAL A 51 -8.20 7.72 -6.49
N ARG A 52 -8.62 6.61 -7.09
CA ARG A 52 -8.64 5.28 -6.48
C ARG A 52 -7.63 4.36 -7.14
N ILE A 53 -6.85 3.65 -6.33
CA ILE A 53 -5.98 2.57 -6.81
C ILE A 53 -6.83 1.31 -6.98
N LYS A 54 -6.92 0.75 -8.19
CA LYS A 54 -7.82 -0.39 -8.46
C LYS A 54 -7.43 -1.65 -7.68
N SER A 55 -6.13 -1.93 -7.57
CA SER A 55 -5.59 -3.12 -6.90
C SER A 55 -5.90 -3.18 -5.40
N CYS A 56 -5.85 -2.06 -4.68
CA CYS A 56 -6.07 -2.03 -3.23
C CYS A 56 -7.26 -1.18 -2.76
N ARG A 57 -7.97 -0.52 -3.69
CA ARG A 57 -9.16 0.33 -3.49
C ARG A 57 -8.99 1.56 -2.57
N HIS A 58 -7.77 1.84 -2.11
CA HIS A 58 -7.49 3.05 -1.34
C HIS A 58 -7.59 4.30 -2.22
N VAL A 59 -8.08 5.38 -1.60
CA VAL A 59 -8.35 6.67 -2.25
C VAL A 59 -7.34 7.71 -1.75
N HIS A 60 -6.77 8.47 -2.68
CA HIS A 60 -5.78 9.51 -2.42
C HIS A 60 -6.02 10.75 -3.28
N GLY A 61 -5.35 11.86 -2.94
CA GLY A 61 -5.25 13.01 -3.83
C GLY A 61 -4.36 12.67 -5.02
N LYS A 62 -4.75 13.04 -6.24
CA LYS A 62 -4.07 12.71 -7.49
C LYS A 62 -2.62 13.20 -7.48
N GLU A 63 -2.44 14.46 -7.12
CA GLU A 63 -1.14 15.12 -7.06
C GLU A 63 -0.29 14.53 -5.93
N CYS A 64 -0.90 14.27 -4.77
CA CYS A 64 -0.23 13.69 -3.62
C CYS A 64 0.25 12.26 -3.88
N LEU A 65 -0.59 11.43 -4.51
CA LEU A 65 -0.21 10.08 -4.91
C LEU A 65 0.89 10.13 -5.97
N SER A 66 0.80 11.02 -6.96
CA SER A 66 1.85 11.18 -7.95
C SER A 66 3.19 11.54 -7.31
N ALA A 67 3.20 12.50 -6.38
CA ALA A 67 4.41 12.92 -5.66
C ALA A 67 4.97 11.81 -4.76
N TRP A 68 4.09 11.06 -4.09
CA TRP A 68 4.51 9.89 -3.30
C TRP A 68 5.22 8.85 -4.15
N LEU A 69 4.72 8.61 -5.37
CA LEU A 69 5.29 7.65 -6.30
C LEU A 69 6.54 8.15 -7.05
N ASP A 70 6.97 9.41 -6.85
CA ASP A 70 8.29 9.87 -7.30
C ASP A 70 9.42 9.32 -6.41
N VAL A 71 9.12 9.06 -5.13
CA VAL A 71 10.10 8.58 -4.15
C VAL A 71 9.82 7.15 -3.67
N GLY A 72 8.61 6.65 -3.93
CA GLY A 72 8.14 5.33 -3.51
C GLY A 72 7.47 4.54 -4.63
N TYR A 73 7.09 3.31 -4.32
CA TYR A 73 6.49 2.36 -5.27
C TYR A 73 5.34 1.57 -4.65
N SER A 74 4.85 2.00 -3.49
CA SER A 74 3.81 1.33 -2.72
C SER A 74 2.65 2.24 -2.37
N CYS A 75 1.48 1.65 -2.12
CA CYS A 75 0.32 2.35 -1.60
C CYS A 75 0.62 2.91 -0.20
N PRO A 76 0.40 4.22 0.06
CA PRO A 76 0.62 4.83 1.37
C PRO A 76 -0.20 4.20 2.49
N THR A 77 -1.39 3.67 2.19
CA THR A 77 -2.30 3.15 3.22
C THR A 77 -1.99 1.71 3.61
N CYS A 78 -1.77 0.82 2.65
CA CYS A 78 -1.62 -0.62 2.92
C CYS A 78 -0.24 -1.19 2.58
N GLY A 79 0.67 -0.37 2.06
CA GLY A 79 2.02 -0.83 1.66
C GLY A 79 2.04 -1.74 0.44
N TRP A 80 0.91 -1.92 -0.26
CA TRP A 80 0.84 -2.74 -1.47
C TRP A 80 1.81 -2.24 -2.53
N VAL A 81 2.63 -3.11 -3.13
CA VAL A 81 3.64 -2.74 -4.13
C VAL A 81 2.93 -2.57 -5.47
N LEU A 82 2.93 -1.34 -5.96
CA LEU A 82 2.14 -0.93 -7.12
C LEU A 82 2.89 -1.23 -8.42
N PHE A 83 4.19 -0.97 -8.45
CA PHE A 83 5.07 -1.25 -9.58
C PHE A 83 6.46 -1.65 -9.10
N ILE A 84 7.24 -2.26 -10.01
CA ILE A 84 8.61 -2.64 -9.72
C ILE A 84 9.46 -1.35 -9.71
N PRO A 85 10.15 -1.03 -8.61
CA PRO A 85 11.02 0.14 -8.57
C PRO A 85 12.13 0.00 -9.62
N PRO A 86 12.50 1.10 -10.30
CA PRO A 86 13.62 1.05 -11.22
C PRO A 86 14.90 0.64 -10.47
N PRO A 87 15.85 0.00 -11.16
CA PRO A 87 17.19 -0.18 -10.60
C PRO A 87 17.76 1.20 -10.25
N GLN A 88 18.46 1.31 -9.12
CA GLN A 88 19.14 2.57 -8.80
C GLN A 88 20.12 2.88 -9.93
N PRO A 89 20.30 4.17 -10.26
CA PRO A 89 21.36 4.56 -11.19
C PRO A 89 22.69 4.10 -10.60
N THR A 90 23.36 3.19 -11.29
CA THR A 90 24.73 2.84 -10.96
C THR A 90 25.64 3.99 -11.39
N LEU A 91 26.65 4.30 -10.58
CA LEU A 91 27.65 5.29 -10.99
C LEU A 91 28.34 4.78 -12.25
N SER A 92 28.20 5.53 -13.34
CA SER A 92 28.86 5.14 -14.59
C SER A 92 30.38 5.24 -14.42
N ILE A 93 31.12 4.32 -15.06
CA ILE A 93 32.60 4.34 -15.06
C ILE A 93 33.13 5.71 -15.51
N ARG A 94 32.42 6.40 -16.42
CA ARG A 94 32.81 7.75 -16.86
C ARG A 94 32.74 8.78 -15.74
N ILE A 95 31.67 8.75 -14.93
CA ILE A 95 31.52 9.63 -13.78
C ILE A 95 32.59 9.32 -12.74
N ILE A 96 32.81 8.03 -12.46
CA ILE A 96 33.85 7.57 -11.54
C ILE A 96 35.23 8.08 -11.96
N ASN A 97 35.59 7.89 -13.23
CA ASN A 97 36.88 8.36 -13.75
C ASN A 97 36.99 9.89 -13.68
N SER A 98 35.93 10.63 -13.98
CA SER A 98 35.91 12.09 -13.82
C SER A 98 36.17 12.50 -12.37
N ILE A 99 35.52 11.86 -11.40
CA ILE A 99 35.71 12.14 -9.97
C ILE A 99 37.15 11.84 -9.55
N ILE A 100 37.73 10.73 -10.01
CA ILE A 100 39.11 10.38 -9.73
C ILE A 100 40.06 11.41 -10.33
N ASP A 101 39.84 11.80 -11.59
CA ASP A 101 40.67 12.79 -12.28
C ASP A 101 40.58 14.17 -11.62
N ASP A 102 39.41 14.57 -11.13
CA ASP A 102 39.18 15.85 -10.47
C ASP A 102 39.80 15.88 -9.06
N LEU A 103 39.77 14.76 -8.33
CA LEU A 103 40.22 14.70 -6.93
C LEU A 103 41.68 14.29 -6.77
N LYS A 104 42.31 13.63 -7.76
CA LYS A 104 43.69 13.12 -7.64
C LYS A 104 44.77 14.22 -7.55
N GLU A 105 44.44 15.46 -7.93
CA GLU A 105 45.38 16.59 -7.82
C GLU A 105 45.49 17.09 -6.37
N GLU A 106 44.37 17.02 -5.62
CA GLU A 106 44.30 17.47 -4.23
C GLU A 106 44.54 16.33 -3.22
N TYR A 107 44.15 15.11 -3.59
CA TYR A 107 44.27 13.90 -2.79
C TYR A 107 45.09 12.85 -3.51
N ASP A 108 45.85 12.04 -2.78
CA ASP A 108 46.59 10.91 -3.37
C ASP A 108 45.65 9.95 -4.13
N GLU A 109 45.98 9.63 -5.38
CA GLU A 109 45.14 8.88 -6.32
C GLU A 109 44.67 7.54 -5.74
N HIS A 110 45.55 6.86 -4.99
CA HIS A 110 45.23 5.59 -4.36
C HIS A 110 44.13 5.75 -3.31
N HIS A 111 44.19 6.79 -2.48
CA HIS A 111 43.17 7.07 -1.47
C HIS A 111 41.81 7.39 -2.10
N VAL A 112 41.80 8.21 -3.16
CA VAL A 112 40.56 8.53 -3.89
C VAL A 112 39.96 7.25 -4.49
N THR A 113 40.78 6.42 -5.13
CA THR A 113 40.32 5.17 -5.75
C THR A 113 39.73 4.22 -4.71
N VAL A 114 40.41 4.02 -3.57
CA VAL A 114 39.91 3.17 -2.48
C VAL A 114 38.59 3.71 -1.92
N ALA A 115 38.47 5.02 -1.73
CA ALA A 115 37.24 5.64 -1.24
C ALA A 115 36.07 5.45 -2.22
N VAL A 116 36.30 5.65 -3.52
CA VAL A 116 35.28 5.43 -4.55
C VAL A 116 34.83 3.97 -4.60
N LEU A 117 35.77 3.01 -4.53
CA LEU A 117 35.43 1.58 -4.49
C LEU A 117 34.57 1.24 -3.27
N ALA A 118 34.90 1.77 -2.09
CA ALA A 118 34.10 1.56 -0.88
C ALA A 118 32.67 2.10 -1.03
N ILE A 119 32.51 3.31 -1.58
CA ILE A 119 31.17 3.90 -1.84
C ILE A 119 30.39 3.04 -2.85
N MET A 120 31.04 2.54 -3.89
CA MET A 120 30.39 1.66 -4.87
C MET A 120 29.90 0.37 -4.23
N GLU A 121 30.71 -0.29 -3.39
CA GLU A 121 30.32 -1.49 -2.66
C GLU A 121 29.13 -1.22 -1.73
N GLU A 122 29.13 -0.12 -0.99
CA GLU A 122 28.00 0.28 -0.14
C GLU A 122 26.72 0.49 -0.93
N LEU A 123 26.80 1.14 -2.10
CA LEU A 123 25.66 1.33 -2.99
C LEU A 123 25.13 0.00 -3.53
N GLU A 124 26.00 -0.93 -3.90
CA GLU A 124 25.60 -2.28 -4.35
C GLU A 124 24.91 -3.08 -3.25
N VAL A 125 25.45 -3.04 -2.02
CA VAL A 125 24.85 -3.69 -0.85
C VAL A 125 23.49 -3.08 -0.54
N ALA A 126 23.37 -1.76 -0.56
CA ALA A 126 22.10 -1.06 -0.37
C ALA A 126 21.08 -1.39 -1.46
N ASP A 127 21.51 -1.48 -2.73
CA ASP A 127 20.67 -1.86 -3.85
C ASP A 127 20.16 -3.29 -3.72
N LYS A 128 21.05 -4.23 -3.40
CA LYS A 128 20.70 -5.63 -3.15
C LYS A 128 19.72 -5.76 -1.99
N LYS A 129 19.96 -5.06 -0.87
CA LYS A 129 19.04 -5.05 0.28
C LYS A 129 17.67 -4.51 -0.13
N ARG A 130 17.62 -3.42 -0.90
CA ARG A 130 16.36 -2.87 -1.40
C ARG A 130 15.61 -3.88 -2.28
N ARG A 131 16.30 -4.54 -3.22
CA ARG A 131 15.69 -5.57 -4.08
C ARG A 131 15.09 -6.71 -3.26
N LEU A 132 15.82 -7.22 -2.26
CA LEU A 132 15.32 -8.28 -1.39
C LEU A 132 14.06 -7.85 -0.61
N VAL A 133 14.01 -6.60 -0.13
CA VAL A 133 12.82 -6.06 0.55
C VAL A 133 11.64 -5.97 -0.41
N VAL A 134 11.87 -5.50 -1.65
CA VAL A 134 10.84 -5.44 -2.68
C VAL A 134 10.34 -6.84 -3.05
N GLU A 135 11.24 -7.76 -3.35
CA GLU A 135 10.91 -9.13 -3.73
C GLU A 135 10.13 -9.86 -2.62
N SER A 136 10.53 -9.69 -1.37
CA SER A 136 9.81 -10.27 -0.23
C SER A 136 8.42 -9.65 -0.05
N ALA A 137 8.26 -8.34 -0.23
CA ALA A 137 6.95 -7.67 -0.19
C ALA A 137 6.03 -8.15 -1.32
N ILE A 138 6.57 -8.34 -2.53
CA ILE A 138 5.83 -8.90 -3.68
C ILE A 138 5.41 -10.34 -3.39
N ALA A 139 6.31 -11.17 -2.88
CA ALA A 139 6.01 -12.55 -2.53
C ALA A 139 4.90 -12.64 -1.47
N PHE A 140 4.95 -11.79 -0.44
CA PHE A 140 3.91 -11.74 0.58
C PHE A 140 2.55 -11.30 0.04
N GLN A 141 2.53 -10.35 -0.90
CA GLN A 141 1.30 -9.94 -1.58
C GLN A 141 0.72 -11.07 -2.43
N ALA A 142 1.55 -11.82 -3.14
CA ALA A 142 1.11 -12.99 -3.92
C ALA A 142 0.45 -14.06 -3.02
N LEU A 143 1.06 -14.35 -1.85
CA LEU A 143 0.48 -15.27 -0.87
C LEU A 143 -0.88 -14.79 -0.35
N ARG A 144 -1.04 -13.48 -0.06
CA ARG A 144 -2.32 -12.92 0.38
C ARG A 144 -3.42 -13.03 -0.67
N VAL A 145 -3.07 -12.85 -1.95
CA VAL A 145 -4.04 -13.04 -3.05
C VAL A 145 -4.48 -14.49 -3.13
N GLU A 146 -3.53 -15.43 -3.10
CA GLU A 146 -3.81 -16.87 -3.17
C GLU A 146 -4.68 -17.34 -1.98
N GLU A 147 -4.42 -16.84 -0.78
CA GLU A 147 -5.24 -17.14 0.40
C GLU A 147 -6.67 -16.64 0.24
N HIS A 148 -6.86 -15.42 -0.27
CA HIS A 148 -8.17 -14.85 -0.51
C HIS A 148 -8.94 -15.59 -1.61
N GLU A 149 -8.27 -16.02 -2.68
CA GLU A 149 -8.87 -16.83 -3.74
C GLU A 149 -9.34 -18.18 -3.20
N LYS A 150 -8.51 -18.88 -2.41
CA LYS A 150 -8.89 -20.15 -1.77
C LYS A 150 -10.05 -19.99 -0.78
N ALA A 151 -10.11 -18.87 -0.06
CA ALA A 151 -11.23 -18.58 0.82
C ALA A 151 -12.53 -18.41 0.03
N ALA A 152 -12.50 -17.65 -1.06
CA ALA A 152 -13.65 -17.46 -1.94
C ALA A 152 -14.14 -18.77 -2.60
N GLU A 153 -13.23 -19.67 -2.97
CA GLU A 153 -13.58 -21.00 -3.49
C GLU A 153 -14.28 -21.86 -2.44
N LYS A 154 -13.82 -21.82 -1.19
CA LYS A 154 -14.45 -22.56 -0.08
C LYS A 154 -15.86 -22.04 0.22
N ASP A 155 -16.04 -20.72 0.27
CA ASP A 155 -17.36 -20.11 0.49
C ASP A 155 -18.36 -20.53 -0.60
N PHE A 156 -17.89 -20.66 -1.85
CA PHE A 156 -18.74 -21.16 -2.94
C PHE A 156 -19.09 -22.65 -2.80
N ALA A 157 -18.15 -23.48 -2.32
CA ALA A 157 -18.36 -24.92 -2.15
C ALA A 157 -19.36 -25.24 -1.02
N VAL A 158 -19.26 -24.54 0.11
CA VAL A 158 -20.16 -24.74 1.27
C VAL A 158 -21.61 -24.42 0.92
N ASN A 159 -21.86 -23.46 0.03
CA ASN A 159 -23.21 -23.09 -0.40
C ASN A 159 -23.87 -24.11 -1.36
N TRP A 160 -23.11 -25.02 -1.98
CA TRP A 160 -23.66 -26.02 -2.90
C TRP A 160 -23.97 -27.38 -2.25
N GLU A 161 -23.27 -27.75 -1.17
CA GLU A 161 -23.46 -29.06 -0.50
C GLU A 161 -24.55 -29.06 0.59
N GLU A 162 -25.04 -27.91 1.05
CA GLU A 162 -26.17 -27.81 2.00
C GLU A 162 -27.56 -27.67 1.32
N SER A 163 -27.63 -27.60 -0.02
CA SER A 163 -28.88 -27.46 -0.77
C SER A 163 -29.45 -28.79 -1.29
N ASP A 164 -29.32 -29.87 -0.52
CA ASP A 164 -30.01 -31.16 -0.76
C ASP A 164 -31.16 -31.40 0.22
N GLU A 165 -31.56 -30.40 1.02
CA GLU A 165 -32.86 -30.41 1.69
C GLU A 165 -33.96 -30.08 0.67
N GLU A 166 -34.77 -31.07 0.33
CA GLU A 166 -35.94 -30.91 -0.55
C GLU A 166 -36.78 -29.69 -0.13
N PRO A 167 -37.19 -28.79 -1.06
CA PRO A 167 -38.05 -27.67 -0.74
C PRO A 167 -39.39 -28.18 -0.17
N GLY A 168 -39.51 -28.17 1.16
CA GLY A 168 -40.71 -28.58 1.88
C GLY A 168 -41.84 -27.56 1.70
N TRP A 169 -42.59 -27.67 0.61
CA TRP A 169 -43.78 -26.86 0.31
C TRP A 169 -44.99 -27.12 1.23
N TYR A 170 -44.79 -27.62 2.46
CA TYR A 170 -45.90 -27.88 3.39
C TYR A 170 -45.48 -27.73 4.85
N ARG A 171 -45.84 -26.60 5.45
CA ARG A 171 -46.44 -26.43 6.81
C ARG A 171 -46.52 -24.92 7.09
N SER A 172 -47.67 -24.31 6.82
CA SER A 172 -48.77 -24.09 7.78
C SER A 172 -48.27 -23.50 9.09
N ASP A 173 -48.54 -22.19 9.20
CA ASP A 173 -49.15 -21.47 10.31
C ASP A 173 -48.88 -21.91 11.76
N ASP A 174 -48.71 -20.84 12.55
CA ASP A 174 -48.93 -20.70 13.99
C ASP A 174 -47.77 -20.85 14.98
N ASP A 175 -47.87 -19.96 15.97
CA ASP A 175 -47.23 -19.85 17.28
C ASP A 175 -45.93 -19.01 17.34
N GLU A 176 -45.99 -17.72 17.70
CA GLU A 176 -46.20 -17.14 19.06
C GLU A 176 -44.94 -17.24 19.95
N ALA A 177 -44.32 -16.07 20.14
CA ALA A 177 -43.67 -15.54 21.35
C ALA A 177 -42.71 -16.41 22.19
N SER A 178 -41.44 -15.95 22.27
CA SER A 178 -40.65 -15.74 23.52
C SER A 178 -39.32 -15.11 23.08
N GLY A 179 -38.92 -13.89 23.48
CA GLY A 179 -38.75 -13.48 24.87
C GLY A 179 -37.55 -14.21 25.46
N GLY A 180 -36.33 -13.69 25.22
CA GLY A 180 -35.07 -14.28 25.69
C GLY A 180 -34.03 -13.18 25.85
N GLU A 181 -33.62 -12.99 27.09
CA GLU A 181 -32.94 -11.83 27.66
C GLU A 181 -31.44 -11.78 27.37
N ASP A 182 -30.95 -10.54 27.29
CA ASP A 182 -29.65 -10.02 27.71
C ASP A 182 -28.61 -11.02 28.27
N ASP A 183 -27.50 -11.17 27.54
CA ASP A 183 -26.22 -11.61 28.12
C ASP A 183 -25.17 -10.50 27.88
N GLU A 184 -24.94 -9.72 28.93
CA GLU A 184 -23.86 -8.74 29.06
C GLU A 184 -22.56 -9.45 29.41
N ASP A 185 -21.75 -9.81 28.40
CA ASP A 185 -20.39 -10.31 28.64
C ASP A 185 -19.40 -9.13 28.77
N GLU A 186 -19.24 -8.65 30.01
CA GLU A 186 -18.13 -7.82 30.47
C GLU A 186 -16.80 -8.56 30.27
N GLN A 187 -16.07 -8.27 29.19
CA GLN A 187 -14.67 -8.68 29.07
C GLN A 187 -13.75 -7.65 29.75
N ASP A 188 -13.45 -7.98 31.00
CA ASP A 188 -12.41 -7.41 31.86
C ASP A 188 -11.02 -7.62 31.23
N TRP A 189 -10.54 -6.64 30.47
CA TRP A 189 -9.19 -6.64 29.89
C TRP A 189 -8.17 -6.18 30.93
N MET A 190 -7.67 -7.13 31.72
CA MET A 190 -6.60 -6.91 32.68
C MET A 190 -5.23 -6.75 31.99
N GLY A 191 -4.53 -5.68 32.36
CA GLY A 191 -3.10 -5.74 32.67
C GLY A 191 -2.13 -5.23 31.60
N ASP A 192 -1.98 -3.91 31.53
CA ASP A 192 -0.80 -3.25 30.95
C ASP A 192 0.39 -3.39 31.91
N GLU A 193 1.35 -4.27 31.58
CA GLU A 193 2.67 -4.32 32.23
C GLU A 193 3.57 -3.24 31.62
N THR A 194 3.69 -2.12 32.33
CA THR A 194 4.66 -1.06 32.04
C THR A 194 6.09 -1.57 32.28
N ILE A 195 6.85 -1.79 31.21
CA ILE A 195 8.29 -2.04 31.28
C ILE A 195 9.01 -0.68 31.35
N GLY A 196 9.45 -0.31 32.55
CA GLY A 196 10.29 0.87 32.78
C GLY A 196 11.71 0.67 32.26
N PHE A 197 12.10 1.47 31.27
CA PHE A 197 13.50 1.68 30.90
C PHE A 197 14.05 2.88 31.68
N SER A 198 14.96 2.61 32.62
CA SER A 198 15.78 3.65 33.24
C SER A 198 17.00 3.96 32.36
N VAL A 199 17.24 5.26 32.18
CA VAL A 199 18.35 5.89 31.45
C VAL A 199 19.67 5.73 32.20
#